data_AF-A0A0F9M2H0-F1
#
_entry.id   AF-A0A0F9M2H0-F1
#
_cell.length_a   1.000
_cell.length_b   1.000
_cell.length_c   1.000
_cell.angle_alpha   90.00
_cell.angle_beta   90.00
_cell.angle_gamma   90.00
#
_symmetry.space_group_name_H-M   'P 1'
#
loop_
_entity.id
_entity.type
_entity.pdbx_description
1 polymer ?
#
loop_
_entity_poly.entity_id
_entity_poly.type
_entity_poly.pdbx_seq_one_letter_code
_entity_poly.pdbx_strand_id
1 'polypeptide(L)'
;MMQEPQDTVESALYGAAWDEPLPTIMYKDPDATFPTSVAADMVSEQERIKESFKIDDQGKANWAIRRIREAEERGVEVIDTANKERERIVRWKEKVVKKEKREIDFFHGLLRDYAHDELAKTDGKVKSIPLSEGTLQFTKRQPKLIYDDKALIQELEDKDLEKLIRRKAEPNLVEIKQAIKGGFKLKSITVEEQVDGFKVTVNE
;
A
#
# COMPACT_ATOMS: atom_id res chain seq x y z
N MET A 1 3.08 14.85 54.64
CA MET A 1 4.23 14.66 53.72
C MET A 1 3.69 14.11 52.41
N MET A 2 3.98 14.83 51.34
CA MET A 2 3.78 14.45 49.93
C MET A 2 4.72 13.29 49.57
N GLN A 3 4.24 12.29 48.84
CA GLN A 3 4.72 11.95 47.50
C GLN A 3 3.91 10.79 46.90
N GLU A 4 3.67 10.91 45.61
CA GLU A 4 2.81 10.11 44.73
C GLU A 4 3.69 9.19 43.83
N PRO A 5 3.14 8.42 42.88
CA PRO A 5 3.11 6.96 42.83
C PRO A 5 4.11 6.35 41.83
N GLN A 6 4.41 5.05 41.95
CA GLN A 6 5.07 4.25 40.91
C GLN A 6 4.43 2.87 40.89
N ASP A 7 3.33 2.73 40.14
CA ASP A 7 2.94 1.41 39.64
C ASP A 7 2.81 1.56 38.12
N THR A 8 3.86 1.09 37.47
CA THR A 8 4.36 1.56 36.19
C THR A 8 3.52 1.01 35.05
N VAL A 9 3.35 1.86 34.04
CA VAL A 9 2.63 1.69 32.77
C VAL A 9 3.07 0.44 31.95
N GLU A 10 4.06 -0.31 32.43
CA GLU A 10 4.60 -1.52 31.78
C GLU A 10 3.73 -2.76 31.96
N SER A 11 2.98 -2.88 33.07
CA SER A 11 2.14 -4.07 33.32
C SER A 11 0.87 -4.12 32.45
N ALA A 12 0.41 -2.97 31.96
CA ALA A 12 -0.73 -2.87 31.05
C ALA A 12 -0.36 -3.09 29.56
N LEU A 13 0.94 -3.10 29.23
CA LEU A 13 1.44 -3.31 27.87
C LEU A 13 1.81 -4.78 27.57
N TYR A 14 1.96 -5.62 28.58
CA TYR A 14 2.46 -7.00 28.44
C TYR A 14 1.63 -8.08 29.16
N GLY A 15 0.39 -7.80 29.54
CA GLY A 15 -0.52 -8.78 30.16
C GLY A 15 -1.40 -9.52 29.15
N ALA A 16 -1.23 -10.85 29.09
CA ALA A 16 -2.18 -11.87 28.59
C ALA A 16 -2.38 -12.08 27.06
N ALA A 17 -1.45 -11.66 26.19
CA ALA A 17 -1.53 -11.95 24.74
C ALA A 17 -0.58 -13.09 24.26
N TRP A 18 0.05 -13.82 25.18
CA TRP A 18 1.17 -14.73 24.89
C TRP A 18 0.81 -16.23 24.89
N ASP A 19 -0.48 -16.59 24.78
CA ASP A 19 -0.92 -18.00 24.71
C ASP A 19 -1.24 -18.46 23.28
N GLU A 20 -0.85 -17.70 22.25
CA GLU A 20 -0.77 -18.18 20.87
C GLU A 20 0.70 -18.13 20.39
N PRO A 21 1.29 -19.24 19.92
CA PRO A 21 2.70 -19.28 19.59
C PRO A 21 3.03 -18.36 18.40
N LEU A 22 4.08 -17.54 18.59
CA LEU A 22 4.66 -16.69 17.55
C LEU A 22 5.04 -17.51 16.30
N PRO A 23 5.02 -16.89 15.10
CA PRO A 23 5.48 -17.55 13.89
C PRO A 23 6.91 -18.05 14.07
N THR A 24 7.14 -19.35 13.82
CA THR A 24 8.47 -19.95 13.79
C THR A 24 9.35 -19.21 12.81
N ILE A 25 10.20 -18.33 13.33
CA ILE A 25 11.43 -17.93 12.64
C ILE A 25 12.22 -19.23 12.52
N MET A 26 12.31 -19.76 11.30
CA MET A 26 13.04 -20.98 10.97
C MET A 26 14.53 -20.78 11.29
N TYR A 27 14.92 -21.01 12.55
CA TYR A 27 16.29 -21.37 12.87
C TYR A 27 16.52 -22.73 12.22
N LYS A 28 17.26 -22.72 11.12
CA LYS A 28 17.70 -23.93 10.45
C LYS A 28 18.86 -24.50 11.27
N ASP A 29 18.52 -25.27 12.30
CA ASP A 29 19.50 -26.14 12.96
C ASP A 29 19.96 -27.19 11.94
N PRO A 30 21.25 -27.24 11.56
CA PRO A 30 21.74 -28.13 10.52
C PRO A 30 21.82 -29.61 10.93
N ASP A 31 21.51 -29.97 12.18
CA ASP A 31 21.63 -31.33 12.71
C ASP A 31 20.34 -31.93 13.30
N ALA A 32 19.19 -31.27 13.13
CA ALA A 32 17.91 -31.83 13.59
C ALA A 32 17.42 -32.94 12.64
N THR A 33 17.81 -34.18 12.92
CA THR A 33 17.31 -35.36 12.20
C THR A 33 15.89 -35.67 12.66
N PHE A 34 14.88 -35.13 11.96
CA PHE A 34 13.48 -35.54 12.15
C PHE A 34 13.19 -36.79 11.29
N PRO A 35 12.54 -37.83 11.84
CA PRO A 35 12.13 -38.99 11.04
C PRO A 35 11.02 -38.60 10.05
N THR A 36 11.33 -38.72 8.75
CA THR A 36 10.51 -38.37 7.58
C THR A 36 9.16 -39.12 7.46
N SER A 37 8.77 -39.98 8.40
CA SER A 37 7.64 -40.90 8.23
C SER A 37 6.29 -40.43 8.82
N VAL A 38 6.17 -39.21 9.37
CA VAL A 38 4.88 -38.70 9.91
C VAL A 38 4.31 -37.53 9.08
N ALA A 39 5.04 -37.06 8.07
CA ALA A 39 4.59 -35.94 7.23
C ALA A 39 3.55 -36.32 6.15
N ALA A 40 3.32 -37.62 5.91
CA ALA A 40 2.41 -38.09 4.86
C ALA A 40 0.94 -38.25 5.31
N ASP A 41 0.67 -38.25 6.62
CA ASP A 41 -0.68 -38.53 7.17
C ASP A 41 -1.41 -37.29 7.73
N MET A 42 -0.88 -36.07 7.52
CA MET A 42 -1.52 -34.81 7.93
C MET A 42 -2.27 -34.09 6.78
N VAL A 43 -2.82 -34.83 5.82
CA VAL A 43 -3.96 -34.30 5.04
C VAL A 43 -5.15 -34.32 5.98
N SER A 44 -5.54 -33.17 6.52
CA SER A 44 -6.67 -33.08 7.44
C SER A 44 -7.91 -33.73 6.80
N GLU A 45 -8.69 -34.50 7.56
CA GLU A 45 -9.93 -35.15 7.12
C GLU A 45 -10.86 -34.19 6.32
N GLN A 46 -10.76 -32.89 6.63
CA GLN A 46 -11.48 -31.79 5.97
C GLN A 46 -11.08 -31.56 4.51
N GLU A 47 -9.82 -31.80 4.13
CA GLU A 47 -9.37 -31.71 2.73
C GLU A 47 -9.86 -32.91 1.91
N ARG A 48 -9.90 -34.11 2.51
CA ARG A 48 -10.43 -35.32 1.86
C ARG A 48 -11.94 -35.25 1.58
N ILE A 49 -12.71 -34.59 2.46
CA ILE A 49 -14.14 -34.35 2.24
C ILE A 49 -14.38 -33.33 1.09
N LYS A 50 -13.52 -32.32 0.95
CA LYS A 50 -13.60 -31.34 -0.15
C LYS A 50 -13.32 -31.98 -1.52
N GLU A 51 -12.40 -32.93 -1.59
CA GLU A 51 -12.11 -33.68 -2.83
C GLU A 51 -13.28 -34.58 -3.29
N SER A 52 -14.19 -34.95 -2.38
CA SER A 52 -15.33 -35.84 -2.70
C SER A 52 -16.65 -35.12 -2.96
N PHE A 53 -16.76 -33.81 -2.70
CA PHE A 53 -18.02 -33.09 -2.86
C PHE A 53 -18.20 -32.54 -4.28
N LYS A 54 -18.98 -33.26 -5.11
CA LYS A 54 -19.38 -32.82 -6.45
C LYS A 54 -20.76 -32.15 -6.45
N ILE A 55 -20.85 -30.97 -7.07
CA ILE A 55 -22.11 -30.29 -7.36
C ILE A 55 -22.66 -30.86 -8.68
N ASP A 56 -23.67 -31.70 -8.58
CA ASP A 56 -24.29 -32.42 -9.71
C ASP A 56 -25.80 -32.13 -9.85
N ASP A 57 -26.38 -31.37 -8.92
CA ASP A 57 -27.79 -30.98 -8.89
C ASP A 57 -27.96 -29.52 -8.42
N GLN A 58 -29.08 -28.90 -8.84
CA GLN A 58 -29.41 -27.52 -8.50
C GLN A 58 -29.48 -27.27 -6.99
N GLY A 59 -29.94 -28.23 -6.19
CA GLY A 59 -29.97 -28.13 -4.73
C GLY A 59 -28.57 -28.00 -4.13
N LYS A 60 -27.58 -28.77 -4.63
CA LYS A 60 -26.19 -28.68 -4.19
C LYS A 60 -25.55 -27.35 -4.61
N ALA A 61 -25.90 -26.84 -5.80
CA ALA A 61 -25.43 -25.54 -6.26
C ALA A 61 -25.95 -24.40 -5.38
N ASN A 62 -27.25 -24.41 -5.03
CA ASN A 62 -27.85 -23.44 -4.11
C ASN A 62 -27.21 -23.52 -2.72
N TRP A 63 -26.93 -24.71 -2.22
CA TRP A 63 -26.22 -24.90 -0.95
C TRP A 63 -24.80 -24.32 -1.00
N ALA A 64 -24.07 -24.53 -2.09
CA ALA A 64 -22.73 -23.96 -2.27
C ALA A 64 -22.76 -22.42 -2.29
N ILE A 65 -23.72 -21.81 -2.99
CA ILE A 65 -23.92 -20.34 -2.97
C ILE A 65 -24.20 -19.84 -1.55
N ARG A 66 -25.04 -20.55 -0.78
CA ARG A 66 -25.29 -20.22 0.63
C ARG A 66 -24.02 -20.32 1.48
N ARG A 67 -23.19 -21.33 1.27
CA ARG A 67 -21.90 -21.46 1.98
C ARG A 67 -20.94 -20.32 1.65
N ILE A 68 -20.93 -19.85 0.40
CA ILE A 68 -20.16 -18.66 0.00
C ILE A 68 -20.65 -17.44 0.79
N ARG A 69 -21.96 -17.19 0.81
CA ARG A 69 -22.56 -16.10 1.60
C ARG A 69 -22.15 -16.14 3.08
N GLU A 70 -22.30 -17.30 3.72
CA GLU A 70 -21.92 -17.48 5.13
C GLU A 70 -20.41 -17.31 5.38
N ALA A 71 -19.56 -17.60 4.38
CA ALA A 71 -18.13 -17.34 4.46
C ALA A 71 -17.80 -15.85 4.29
N GLU A 72 -18.49 -15.15 3.38
CA GLU A 72 -18.38 -13.71 3.19
C GLU A 72 -18.80 -12.97 4.47
N GLU A 73 -19.96 -13.32 5.05
CA GLU A 73 -20.47 -12.74 6.31
C GLU A 73 -19.48 -12.91 7.47
N ARG A 74 -18.90 -14.11 7.65
CA ARG A 74 -17.85 -14.34 8.66
C ARG A 74 -16.59 -13.51 8.40
N GLY A 75 -16.28 -13.25 7.14
CA GLY A 75 -15.15 -12.40 6.75
C GLY A 75 -15.36 -10.94 7.14
N VAL A 76 -16.60 -10.42 7.08
CA VAL A 76 -16.91 -9.01 7.35
C VAL A 76 -16.47 -8.59 8.76
N GLU A 77 -16.81 -9.37 9.79
CA GLU A 77 -16.48 -9.02 11.18
C GLU A 77 -14.96 -9.00 11.44
N VAL A 78 -14.23 -9.94 10.83
CA VAL A 78 -12.76 -10.00 10.92
C VAL A 78 -12.14 -8.80 10.21
N ILE A 79 -12.64 -8.47 9.01
CA ILE A 79 -12.16 -7.30 8.24
C ILE A 79 -12.43 -6.00 9.00
N ASP A 80 -13.61 -5.84 9.59
CA ASP A 80 -13.97 -4.65 10.38
C ASP A 80 -13.06 -4.51 11.60
N THR A 81 -12.84 -5.60 12.34
CA THR A 81 -11.93 -5.61 13.50
C THR A 81 -10.49 -5.27 13.08
N ALA A 82 -9.99 -5.87 12.00
CA ALA A 82 -8.66 -5.59 11.47
C ALA A 82 -8.51 -4.14 11.00
N ASN A 83 -9.55 -3.57 10.38
CA ASN A 83 -9.56 -2.18 9.95
C ASN A 83 -9.53 -1.22 11.16
N LYS A 84 -10.34 -1.49 12.19
CA LYS A 84 -10.32 -0.69 13.44
C LYS A 84 -8.95 -0.69 14.10
N GLU A 85 -8.28 -1.84 14.13
CA GLU A 85 -6.92 -1.94 14.68
C GLU A 85 -5.91 -1.18 13.83
N ARG A 86 -5.99 -1.33 12.50
CA ARG A 86 -5.16 -0.57 11.57
C ARG A 86 -5.32 0.94 11.76
N GLU A 87 -6.56 1.42 11.89
CA GLU A 87 -6.82 2.83 12.18
C GLU A 87 -6.21 3.27 13.52
N ARG A 88 -6.30 2.44 14.55
CA ARG A 88 -5.68 2.72 15.86
C ARG A 88 -4.17 2.90 15.72
N ILE A 89 -3.50 2.00 15.02
CA ILE A 89 -2.06 2.05 14.76
C ILE A 89 -1.70 3.32 13.96
N VAL A 90 -2.46 3.63 12.91
CA VAL A 90 -2.24 4.83 12.09
C VAL A 90 -2.40 6.11 12.94
N ARG A 91 -3.47 6.22 13.74
CA ARG A 91 -3.69 7.37 14.64
C ARG A 91 -2.57 7.52 15.66
N TRP A 92 -2.11 6.41 16.25
CA TRP A 92 -0.99 6.44 17.19
C TRP A 92 0.30 6.90 16.51
N LYS A 93 0.62 6.36 15.33
CA LYS A 93 1.78 6.77 14.52
C LYS A 93 1.74 8.27 14.22
N GLU A 94 0.60 8.77 13.76
CA GLU A 94 0.41 10.19 13.45
C GLU A 94 0.60 11.07 14.68
N LYS A 95 0.12 10.65 15.85
CA LYS A 95 0.32 11.39 17.11
C LYS A 95 1.80 11.52 17.47
N VAL A 96 2.55 10.41 17.40
CA VAL A 96 3.99 10.40 17.68
C VAL A 96 4.74 11.26 16.67
N VAL A 97 4.52 11.02 15.37
CA VAL A 97 5.18 11.79 14.29
C VAL A 97 4.83 13.27 14.34
N LYS A 98 3.60 13.64 14.72
CA LYS A 98 3.20 15.04 14.87
C LYS A 98 3.94 15.74 16.00
N LYS A 99 4.34 15.03 17.06
CA LYS A 99 5.18 15.60 18.12
C LYS A 99 6.57 15.92 17.58
N GLU A 100 7.23 14.93 16.99
CA GLU A 100 8.58 15.08 16.42
C GLU A 100 8.61 16.15 15.32
N LYS A 101 7.57 16.20 14.48
CA LYS A 101 7.44 17.23 13.44
C LYS A 101 7.39 18.65 13.99
N ARG A 102 6.70 18.88 15.12
CA ARG A 102 6.67 20.22 15.75
C ARG A 102 8.04 20.65 16.24
N GLU A 103 8.81 19.71 16.79
CA GLU A 103 10.18 19.97 17.25
C GLU A 103 11.10 20.29 16.06
N ILE A 104 11.01 19.51 14.98
CA ILE A 104 11.71 19.79 13.73
C ILE A 104 11.33 21.17 13.18
N ASP A 105 10.03 21.48 13.09
CA ASP A 105 9.55 22.75 12.55
C ASP A 105 10.02 23.94 13.41
N PHE A 106 10.06 23.78 14.74
CA PHE A 106 10.58 24.77 15.68
C PHE A 106 12.06 25.07 15.43
N PHE A 107 12.92 24.05 15.42
CA PHE A 107 14.35 24.24 15.18
C PHE A 107 14.65 24.69 13.75
N HIS A 108 13.88 24.22 12.76
CA HIS A 108 14.01 24.67 11.38
C HIS A 108 13.69 26.17 11.24
N GLY A 109 12.74 26.71 12.02
CA GLY A 109 12.50 28.15 12.12
C GLY A 109 13.72 28.90 12.64
N LEU A 110 14.25 28.48 13.79
CA LEU A 110 15.44 29.10 14.39
C LEU A 110 16.68 29.05 13.46
N LEU A 111 16.91 27.92 12.81
CA LEU A 111 18.00 27.75 11.86
C LEU A 111 17.83 28.62 10.61
N ARG A 112 16.59 28.84 10.16
CA ARG A 112 16.31 29.75 9.05
C ARG A 112 16.67 31.18 9.41
N ASP A 113 16.27 31.66 10.58
CA ASP A 113 16.55 33.02 11.04
C ASP A 113 18.06 33.21 11.22
N TYR A 114 18.73 32.26 11.88
CA TYR A 114 20.20 32.25 12.01
C TYR A 114 20.91 32.29 10.64
N ALA A 115 20.49 31.43 9.70
CA ALA A 115 21.10 31.39 8.38
C ALA A 115 20.87 32.68 7.58
N HIS A 116 19.73 33.35 7.77
CA HIS A 116 19.45 34.63 7.15
C HIS A 116 20.44 35.70 7.65
N ASP A 117 20.60 35.82 8.97
CA ASP A 117 21.49 36.79 9.60
C ASP A 117 22.96 36.55 9.26
N GLU A 118 23.41 35.30 9.26
CA GLU A 118 24.79 34.94 8.92
C GLU A 118 25.11 35.21 7.44
N LEU A 119 24.20 34.86 6.52
CA LEU A 119 24.42 35.14 5.10
C LEU A 119 24.40 36.63 4.78
N ALA A 120 23.58 37.43 5.49
CA ALA A 120 23.55 38.88 5.36
C ALA A 120 24.91 39.53 5.68
N LYS A 121 25.70 38.94 6.60
CA LYS A 121 27.07 39.42 6.92
C LYS A 121 28.09 39.18 5.80
N THR A 122 27.78 38.31 4.84
CA THR A 122 28.73 37.92 3.78
C THR A 122 28.57 38.70 2.47
N ASP A 123 27.67 39.70 2.43
CA ASP A 123 27.33 40.48 1.23
C ASP A 123 27.03 39.61 -0.01
N GLY A 124 26.43 38.44 0.21
CA GLY A 124 26.06 37.50 -0.86
C GLY A 124 27.22 36.70 -1.48
N LYS A 125 28.44 36.77 -0.93
CA LYS A 125 29.59 35.96 -1.38
C LYS A 125 29.41 34.48 -1.10
N VAL A 126 28.70 34.15 -0.02
CA VAL A 126 28.45 32.78 0.42
C VAL A 126 26.94 32.50 0.29
N LYS A 127 26.58 31.30 -0.18
CA LYS A 127 25.18 30.87 -0.37
C LYS A 127 24.75 29.74 0.57
N SER A 128 25.70 29.21 1.34
CA SER A 128 25.52 28.06 2.22
C SER A 128 26.45 28.15 3.43
N ILE A 129 25.97 27.77 4.60
CA ILE A 129 26.72 27.72 5.86
C ILE A 129 26.95 26.26 6.22
N PRO A 130 28.17 25.72 6.00
CA PRO A 130 28.51 24.36 6.43
C PRO A 130 28.71 24.32 7.95
N LEU A 131 28.17 23.28 8.59
CA LEU A 131 28.31 22.94 10.01
C LEU A 131 28.85 21.51 10.12
N SER A 132 29.34 21.10 11.30
CA SER A 132 29.86 19.73 11.49
C SER A 132 28.81 18.65 11.25
N GLU A 133 27.55 18.92 11.64
CA GLU A 133 26.43 17.99 11.55
C GLU A 133 25.48 18.26 10.36
N GLY A 134 25.78 19.23 9.50
CA GLY A 134 24.86 19.59 8.41
C GLY A 134 25.23 20.84 7.63
N THR A 135 24.34 21.30 6.75
CA THR A 135 24.55 22.51 5.95
C THR A 135 23.25 23.30 5.82
N LEU A 136 23.31 24.60 6.11
CA LEU A 136 22.19 25.53 5.94
C LEU A 136 22.32 26.22 4.59
N GLN A 137 21.30 26.12 3.75
CA GLN A 137 21.31 26.77 2.44
C GLN A 137 19.89 27.19 2.03
N PHE A 138 19.78 28.34 1.37
CA PHE A 138 18.55 28.77 0.73
C PHE A 138 18.54 28.33 -0.72
N THR A 139 17.66 27.40 -1.06
CA THR A 139 17.45 26.99 -2.46
C THR A 139 16.24 27.71 -3.05
N LYS A 140 16.45 28.43 -4.15
CA LYS A 140 15.36 29.04 -4.92
C LYS A 140 14.56 27.92 -5.60
N ARG A 141 13.29 27.78 -5.25
CA ARG A 141 12.38 26.85 -5.94
C ARG A 141 11.87 27.51 -7.22
N GLN A 142 11.67 26.69 -8.26
CA GLN A 142 11.01 27.16 -9.48
C GLN A 142 9.55 27.52 -9.17
N PRO A 143 8.97 28.55 -9.81
CA PRO A 143 7.57 28.91 -9.63
C PRO A 143 6.65 27.72 -9.93
N LYS A 144 5.63 27.54 -9.09
CA LYS A 144 4.57 26.57 -9.37
C LYS A 144 3.64 27.16 -10.43
N LEU A 145 3.54 26.50 -11.58
CA LEU A 145 2.55 26.83 -12.59
C LEU A 145 1.20 26.29 -12.12
N ILE A 146 0.19 27.15 -12.06
CA ILE A 146 -1.21 26.79 -11.81
C ILE A 146 -1.94 27.04 -13.12
N TYR A 147 -2.44 25.97 -13.73
CA TYR A 147 -3.11 26.02 -15.03
C TYR A 147 -4.16 24.93 -15.11
N ASP A 148 -5.14 25.12 -15.99
CA ASP A 148 -6.07 24.07 -16.42
C ASP A 148 -5.50 23.43 -17.69
N ASP A 149 -5.30 22.12 -17.66
CA ASP A 149 -4.68 21.36 -18.76
C ASP A 149 -5.44 21.58 -20.08
N LYS A 150 -6.78 21.59 -20.03
CA LYS A 150 -7.61 21.70 -21.25
C LYS A 150 -7.51 23.09 -21.88
N ALA A 151 -7.69 24.12 -21.07
CA ALA A 151 -7.59 25.51 -21.53
C ALA A 151 -6.18 25.81 -22.07
N LEU A 152 -5.14 25.32 -21.39
CA LEU A 152 -3.75 25.54 -21.82
C LEU A 152 -3.44 24.81 -23.13
N ILE A 153 -3.87 23.55 -23.28
CA ILE A 153 -3.66 22.81 -24.54
C ILE A 153 -4.37 23.51 -25.70
N GLN A 154 -5.62 23.95 -25.50
CA GLN A 154 -6.36 24.67 -26.54
C GLN A 154 -5.67 25.98 -26.95
N GLU A 155 -5.22 26.78 -25.98
CA GLU A 155 -4.47 28.01 -26.27
C GLU A 155 -3.15 27.75 -27.00
N LEU A 156 -2.47 26.65 -26.67
CA LEU A 156 -1.24 26.24 -27.35
C LEU A 156 -1.51 25.76 -28.78
N GLU A 157 -2.63 25.06 -29.03
CA GLU A 157 -3.07 24.65 -30.37
C GLU A 157 -3.50 25.87 -31.21
N ASP A 158 -4.27 26.80 -30.64
CA ASP A 158 -4.71 28.04 -31.31
C ASP A 158 -3.53 28.93 -31.73
N LYS A 159 -2.43 28.87 -30.97
CA LYS A 159 -1.19 29.63 -31.23
C LYS A 159 -0.16 28.86 -32.07
N ASP A 160 -0.49 27.66 -32.54
CA ASP A 160 0.40 26.80 -33.33
C ASP A 160 1.74 26.47 -32.61
N LEU A 161 1.69 26.37 -31.28
CA LEU A 161 2.84 26.08 -30.42
C LEU A 161 2.97 24.58 -30.11
N GLU A 162 2.89 23.74 -31.15
CA GLU A 162 2.86 22.28 -31.01
C GLU A 162 4.08 21.70 -30.26
N LYS A 163 5.24 22.38 -30.33
CA LYS A 163 6.47 21.96 -29.60
C LYS A 163 6.32 21.96 -28.08
N LEU A 164 5.33 22.68 -27.55
CA LEU A 164 5.04 22.76 -26.11
C LEU A 164 3.99 21.72 -25.69
N ILE A 165 3.37 21.01 -26.64
CA ILE A 165 2.36 20.01 -26.39
C ILE A 165 3.00 18.62 -26.45
N ARG A 166 2.98 17.91 -25.32
CA ARG A 166 3.41 16.51 -25.30
C ARG A 166 2.23 15.60 -25.65
N ARG A 167 2.24 15.01 -26.85
CA ARG A 167 1.27 13.98 -27.25
C ARG A 167 1.74 12.59 -26.81
N LYS A 168 0.88 11.84 -26.13
CA LYS A 168 1.12 10.44 -25.75
C LYS A 168 0.37 9.52 -26.71
N ALA A 169 1.09 8.75 -27.52
CA ALA A 169 0.48 7.73 -28.38
C ALA A 169 0.25 6.45 -27.58
N GLU A 170 -0.99 6.00 -27.49
CA GLU A 170 -1.37 4.72 -26.88
C GLU A 170 -2.12 3.85 -27.90
N PRO A 171 -1.90 2.53 -27.91
CA PRO A 171 -2.61 1.64 -28.83
C PRO A 171 -4.10 1.60 -28.46
N ASN A 172 -4.96 1.88 -29.44
CA ASN A 172 -6.40 1.73 -29.26
C ASN A 172 -6.77 0.23 -29.33
N LEU A 173 -6.76 -0.43 -28.18
CA LEU A 173 -7.01 -1.87 -28.06
C LEU A 173 -8.41 -2.28 -28.54
N VAL A 174 -9.40 -1.38 -28.53
CA VAL A 174 -10.76 -1.67 -28.99
C VAL A 174 -10.78 -1.81 -30.51
N GLU A 175 -10.28 -0.80 -31.21
CA GLU A 175 -10.17 -0.79 -32.68
C GLU A 175 -9.25 -1.91 -33.18
N ILE A 176 -8.13 -2.13 -32.48
CA ILE A 176 -7.20 -3.24 -32.78
C ILE A 176 -7.91 -4.59 -32.68
N LYS A 177 -8.70 -4.83 -31.61
CA LYS A 177 -9.47 -6.08 -31.47
C LYS A 177 -10.50 -6.24 -32.58
N GLN A 178 -11.17 -5.16 -33.00
CA GLN A 178 -12.12 -5.21 -34.12
C GLN A 178 -11.43 -5.52 -35.45
N ALA A 179 -10.30 -4.85 -35.73
CA ALA A 179 -9.50 -5.12 -36.92
C ALA A 179 -9.01 -6.57 -36.97
N ILE A 180 -8.55 -7.12 -35.84
CA ILE A 180 -8.14 -8.52 -35.72
C ILE A 180 -9.31 -9.48 -36.02
N LYS A 181 -10.52 -9.21 -35.48
CA LYS A 181 -11.73 -9.99 -35.81
C LYS A 181 -12.08 -9.92 -37.30
N GLY A 182 -11.81 -8.78 -37.96
CA GLY A 182 -12.00 -8.59 -39.39
C GLY A 182 -10.91 -9.19 -40.29
N GLY A 183 -9.94 -9.94 -39.73
CA GLY A 183 -8.88 -10.62 -40.49
C GLY A 183 -7.55 -9.88 -40.58
N PHE A 184 -7.39 -8.74 -39.90
CA PHE A 184 -6.12 -8.00 -39.85
C PHE A 184 -5.11 -8.71 -38.94
N LYS A 185 -3.92 -9.01 -39.46
CA LYS A 185 -2.84 -9.65 -38.69
C LYS A 185 -1.74 -8.64 -38.39
N LEU A 186 -1.48 -8.41 -37.10
CA LEU A 186 -0.35 -7.62 -36.62
C LEU A 186 0.74 -8.58 -36.13
N LYS A 187 1.98 -8.41 -36.62
CA LYS A 187 3.14 -9.24 -36.22
C LYS A 187 3.49 -9.13 -34.72
N SER A 188 3.00 -8.08 -34.05
CA SER A 188 3.30 -7.77 -32.65
C SER A 188 2.23 -8.23 -31.66
N ILE A 189 1.15 -8.89 -32.12
CA ILE A 189 0.08 -9.36 -31.24
C ILE A 189 -0.07 -10.88 -31.40
N THR A 190 0.13 -11.60 -30.30
CA THR A 190 -0.25 -13.00 -30.17
C THR A 190 -1.66 -13.04 -29.59
N VAL A 191 -2.60 -13.64 -30.32
CA VAL A 191 -3.97 -13.85 -29.84
C VAL A 191 -4.02 -15.23 -29.21
N GLU A 192 -4.06 -15.28 -27.88
CA GLU A 192 -4.32 -16.50 -27.12
C GLU A 192 -5.81 -16.56 -26.76
N GLU A 193 -6.41 -17.72 -26.97
CA GLU A 193 -7.80 -17.98 -26.56
C GLU A 193 -7.82 -18.19 -25.04
N GLN A 194 -8.44 -17.26 -24.32
CA GLN A 194 -8.64 -17.39 -22.88
C GLN A 194 -9.87 -18.24 -22.62
N VAL A 195 -9.82 -19.03 -21.55
CA VAL A 195 -10.99 -19.76 -21.04
C VAL A 195 -12.09 -18.79 -20.63
N ASP A 196 -13.34 -19.23 -20.75
CA ASP A 196 -14.50 -18.42 -20.39
C ASP A 196 -14.42 -17.93 -18.94
N GLY A 197 -14.78 -16.65 -18.74
CA GLY A 197 -14.87 -16.06 -17.42
C GLY A 197 -16.07 -16.63 -16.65
N PHE A 198 -15.82 -17.29 -15.53
CA PHE A 198 -16.88 -17.74 -14.62
C PHE A 198 -17.06 -16.74 -13.48
N LYS A 199 -18.30 -16.30 -13.24
CA LYS A 199 -18.65 -15.39 -12.15
C LYS A 199 -19.82 -15.96 -11.34
N VAL A 200 -19.63 -16.06 -10.03
CA VAL A 200 -20.71 -16.31 -9.07
C VAL A 200 -21.16 -14.97 -8.51
N THR A 201 -22.47 -14.73 -8.44
CA THR A 201 -23.05 -13.56 -7.79
C THR A 201 -24.00 -14.06 -6.71
N VAL A 202 -23.74 -13.65 -5.46
CA VAL A 202 -24.60 -13.94 -4.32
C VAL A 202 -25.65 -12.83 -4.26
N ASN A 203 -26.93 -13.20 -4.25
CA ASN A 203 -28.02 -12.25 -4.07
C ASN A 203 -28.16 -11.90 -2.57
N GLU A 204 -28.47 -10.64 -2.28
CA GLU A 204 -28.78 -10.16 -0.93
C GLU A 204 -30.06 -10.78 -0.36
#